data_AF-A0A7K1A4I6-F1
#
_entry.id   AF-A0A7K1A4I6-F1
#
_cell.length_a   1.000
_cell.length_b   1.000
_cell.length_c   1.000
_cell.angle_alpha   90.00
_cell.angle_beta   90.00
_cell.angle_gamma   90.00
#
_symmetry.space_group_name_H-M   'P 1'
#
loop_
_entity.id
_entity.type
_entity.pdbx_description
1 polymer ?
#
loop_
_entity_poly.entity_id
_entity_poly.type
_entity_poly.pdbx_seq_one_letter_code
_entity_poly.pdbx_strand_id
1 'polypeptide(L)'
;MISETSFGYVADVLRRETAMLCERGKEYLVEARLLPLARQAGDPDVDTYVNRMRSDPAARAKAVDALTINETSWFRDLAPYQTFTDVMLPELLESRRLTRHLEIWSAACSSGQEAYSLAM
;
A
#
# COMPACT_ATOMS: atom_id res chain seq x y z
N MET A 1 -15.04 -10.98 15.47
CA MET A 1 -14.39 -9.81 16.10
C MET A 1 -13.00 -10.23 16.48
N ILE A 2 -11.97 -9.57 15.94
CA ILE A 2 -10.57 -9.90 16.26
C ILE A 2 -10.27 -9.62 17.75
N SER A 3 -9.55 -10.52 18.41
CA SER A 3 -9.12 -10.31 19.80
C SER A 3 -8.06 -9.22 19.93
N GLU A 4 -7.99 -8.56 21.10
CA GLU A 4 -6.98 -7.52 21.38
C GLU A 4 -5.54 -8.06 21.23
N THR A 5 -5.30 -9.30 21.65
CA THR A 5 -4.00 -9.97 21.52
C THR A 5 -3.62 -10.21 20.05
N SER A 6 -4.56 -10.68 19.23
CA SER A 6 -4.32 -10.88 17.80
C SER A 6 -4.13 -9.55 17.07
N PHE A 7 -4.92 -8.54 17.41
CA PHE A 7 -4.74 -7.19 16.87
C PHE A 7 -3.36 -6.63 17.21
N GLY A 8 -2.91 -6.74 18.46
CA GLY A 8 -1.58 -6.32 18.89
C GLY A 8 -0.47 -7.00 18.08
N TYR A 9 -0.58 -8.31 17.87
CA TYR A 9 0.37 -9.04 17.03
C TYR A 9 0.37 -8.56 15.58
N VAL A 10 -0.80 -8.33 14.97
CA VAL A 10 -0.90 -7.83 13.60
C VAL A 10 -0.29 -6.42 13.50
N ALA A 11 -0.58 -5.54 14.45
CA ALA A 11 -0.02 -4.19 14.49
C ALA A 11 1.50 -4.21 14.60
N ASP A 12 2.07 -5.11 15.42
CA ASP A 12 3.52 -5.28 15.55
C ASP A 12 4.16 -5.84 14.28
N VAL A 13 3.52 -6.82 13.62
CA VAL A 13 3.97 -7.37 12.33
C VAL A 13 4.00 -6.27 11.27
N LEU A 14 2.91 -5.50 11.13
CA LEU A 14 2.83 -4.40 10.18
C LEU A 14 3.92 -3.36 10.44
N ARG A 15 4.08 -2.94 11.70
CA ARG A 15 5.10 -1.96 12.07
C ARG A 15 6.50 -2.47 11.73
N ARG A 16 6.80 -3.74 12.01
CA ARG A 16 8.13 -4.32 11.76
C ARG A 16 8.42 -4.47 10.26
N GLU A 17 7.44 -4.88 9.47
CA GLU A 17 7.65 -5.26 8.07
C GLU A 17 7.44 -4.09 7.09
N THR A 18 6.63 -3.08 7.44
CA THR A 18 6.30 -1.95 6.54
C THR A 18 6.48 -0.58 7.17
N ALA A 19 6.88 -0.49 8.45
CA ALA A 19 6.89 0.73 9.25
C ALA A 19 5.51 1.41 9.42
N MET A 20 4.41 0.77 8.99
CA MET A 20 3.07 1.30 9.13
C MET A 20 2.56 1.16 10.58
N LEU A 21 2.03 2.24 11.14
CA LEU A 21 1.42 2.24 12.47
C LEU A 21 -0.08 1.93 12.37
N CYS A 22 -0.51 0.80 12.94
CA CYS A 22 -1.92 0.51 13.14
C CYS A 22 -2.36 0.98 14.53
N GLU A 23 -3.07 2.10 14.59
CA GLU A 23 -3.58 2.67 15.83
C GLU A 23 -4.76 1.85 16.38
N ARG A 24 -4.90 1.85 17.71
CA ARG A 24 -6.07 1.27 18.39
C ARG A 24 -7.35 1.95 17.90
N GLY A 25 -8.46 1.22 17.84
CA GLY A 25 -9.72 1.69 17.24
C GLY A 25 -9.85 1.35 15.74
N LYS A 26 -8.80 0.83 15.10
CA LYS A 26 -8.81 0.36 13.70
C LYS A 26 -8.94 -1.16 13.60
N GLU A 27 -9.34 -1.84 14.66
CA GLU A 27 -9.54 -3.30 14.71
C GLU A 27 -10.51 -3.77 13.62
N TYR A 28 -11.56 -2.98 13.36
CA TYR A 28 -12.55 -3.26 12.32
C TYR A 28 -11.94 -3.27 10.90
N LEU A 29 -10.93 -2.43 10.62
CA LEU A 29 -10.24 -2.42 9.32
C LEU A 29 -9.38 -3.67 9.16
N VAL A 30 -8.64 -4.04 10.21
CA VAL A 30 -7.83 -5.26 10.22
C VAL A 30 -8.71 -6.47 9.99
N GLU A 31 -9.83 -6.56 10.71
CA GLU A 31 -10.78 -7.65 10.57
C GLU A 31 -11.38 -7.70 9.16
N ALA A 32 -11.82 -6.57 8.61
CA ALA A 32 -12.39 -6.51 7.27
C ALA A 32 -11.40 -6.95 6.18
N ARG A 33 -10.10 -6.64 6.33
CA ARG A 33 -9.05 -7.00 5.36
C ARG A 33 -8.56 -8.44 5.51
N LEU A 34 -8.54 -9.00 6.73
CA LEU A 34 -8.07 -10.36 6.97
C LEU A 34 -9.17 -11.43 6.85
N LEU A 35 -10.43 -11.08 7.05
CA LEU A 35 -11.55 -12.04 6.96
C LEU A 35 -11.63 -12.78 5.61
N PRO A 36 -11.43 -12.13 4.44
CA PRO A 36 -11.38 -12.83 3.15
C PRO A 36 -10.24 -13.85 3.09
N LEU A 37 -9.07 -13.51 3.63
CA LEU A 37 -7.90 -14.41 3.65
C LEU A 37 -8.12 -15.60 4.58
N ALA A 38 -8.72 -15.38 5.76
CA ALA A 38 -9.10 -16.44 6.68
C ALA A 38 -10.04 -17.45 6.01
N ARG A 39 -11.10 -16.96 5.33
CA ARG A 39 -12.04 -17.79 4.57
C ARG A 39 -11.36 -18.57 3.46
N GLN A 40 -10.46 -17.94 2.70
CA GLN A 40 -9.71 -18.60 1.63
C GLN A 40 -8.77 -19.70 2.16
N ALA A 41 -8.22 -19.51 3.37
CA ALA A 41 -7.36 -20.48 4.03
C ALA A 41 -8.12 -21.63 4.73
N GLY A 42 -9.46 -21.56 4.77
CA GLY A 42 -10.31 -22.49 5.50
C GLY A 42 -10.32 -22.28 7.02
N ASP A 43 -9.85 -21.12 7.48
CA ASP A 43 -9.84 -20.77 8.90
C ASP A 43 -11.23 -20.27 9.34
N PRO A 44 -11.72 -20.67 10.53
CA PRO A 44 -13.07 -20.35 11.00
C PRO A 44 -13.26 -18.85 11.30
N ASP A 45 -12.17 -18.16 11.66
CA ASP A 45 -12.18 -16.75 12.05
C ASP A 45 -10.80 -16.10 11.81
N VAL A 46 -10.77 -14.77 11.98
CA VAL A 46 -9.56 -13.97 11.81
C VAL A 46 -8.50 -14.30 12.87
N ASP A 47 -8.89 -14.61 14.11
CA ASP A 47 -7.94 -14.97 15.17
C ASP A 47 -7.16 -16.25 14.84
N THR A 48 -7.83 -17.24 14.24
CA THR A 48 -7.21 -18.48 13.77
C THR A 48 -6.23 -18.21 12.63
N TYR A 49 -6.61 -17.33 11.69
CA TYR A 49 -5.71 -16.89 10.62
C TYR A 49 -4.49 -16.13 11.18
N VAL A 50 -4.67 -15.27 12.18
CA VAL A 50 -3.58 -14.57 12.85
C VAL A 50 -2.63 -15.54 13.56
N ASN A 51 -3.16 -16.59 14.18
CA ASN A 51 -2.33 -17.65 14.76
C ASN A 51 -1.53 -18.38 13.69
N ARG A 52 -2.12 -18.67 12.52
CA ARG A 52 -1.41 -19.26 11.38
C ARG A 52 -0.25 -18.38 10.89
N MET A 53 -0.42 -17.05 10.83
CA MET A 53 0.64 -16.11 10.43
C MET A 53 1.93 -16.22 11.28
N ARG A 54 1.83 -16.72 12.52
CA ARG A 54 2.99 -16.89 13.42
C ARG A 54 3.95 -17.97 12.92
N SER A 55 3.44 -19.04 12.32
CA SER A 55 4.22 -20.18 11.84
C SER A 55 4.31 -20.27 10.32
N ASP A 56 3.44 -19.57 9.58
CA ASP A 56 3.40 -19.58 8.11
C ASP A 56 3.81 -18.21 7.54
N PRO A 57 5.05 -18.05 7.05
CA PRO A 57 5.52 -16.82 6.43
C PRO A 57 4.72 -16.40 5.19
N ALA A 58 4.16 -17.35 4.43
CA ALA A 58 3.39 -17.05 3.24
C ALA A 58 2.02 -16.46 3.60
N ALA A 59 1.36 -17.01 4.64
CA ALA A 59 0.15 -16.40 5.19
C ALA A 59 0.43 -15.01 5.75
N ARG A 60 1.54 -14.82 6.46
CA ARG A 60 1.94 -13.50 6.96
C ARG A 60 2.16 -12.48 5.84
N ALA A 61 2.87 -12.86 4.77
CA ALA A 61 3.09 -11.97 3.62
C ALA A 61 1.77 -11.53 2.95
N LYS A 62 0.83 -12.47 2.77
CA LYS A 62 -0.51 -12.15 2.24
C LYS A 62 -1.29 -11.19 3.14
N ALA A 63 -1.19 -11.39 4.46
CA ALA A 63 -1.82 -10.52 5.43
C ALA A 63 -1.26 -9.10 5.35
N VAL A 64 0.07 -8.96 5.30
CA VAL A 64 0.74 -7.66 5.17
C VAL A 64 0.27 -6.93 3.91
N ASP A 65 0.27 -7.61 2.76
CA ASP A 65 -0.18 -7.04 1.48
C ASP A 65 -1.65 -6.58 1.53
N ALA A 66 -2.55 -7.39 2.09
CA ALA A 66 -3.97 -7.04 2.21
C ALA A 66 -4.22 -5.86 3.16
N LEU A 67 -3.35 -5.68 4.16
CA LEU A 67 -3.42 -4.60 5.15
C LEU A 67 -2.75 -3.30 4.68
N THR A 68 -1.84 -3.36 3.71
CA THR A 68 -1.29 -2.17 3.07
C THR A 68 -2.30 -1.49 2.14
N ILE A 69 -2.26 -0.16 2.10
CA ILE A 69 -3.13 0.64 1.22
C ILE A 69 -2.54 0.62 -0.19
N ASN A 70 -3.01 -0.31 -1.02
CA ASN A 70 -2.61 -0.44 -2.43
C ASN A 70 -3.51 0.37 -3.39
N GLU A 71 -4.11 1.47 -2.92
CA GLU A 71 -5.02 2.27 -3.74
C GLU A 71 -4.25 3.11 -4.76
N THR A 72 -4.44 2.81 -6.04
CA THR A 72 -3.84 3.54 -7.16
C THR A 72 -4.77 3.43 -8.38
N SER A 73 -4.79 4.47 -9.21
CA SER A 73 -5.63 4.52 -10.42
C SER A 73 -4.99 5.43 -11.46
N TRP A 74 -5.39 5.22 -12.73
CA TRP A 74 -4.93 6.04 -13.84
C TRP A 74 -5.32 7.50 -13.62
N PHE A 75 -4.33 8.40 -13.74
CA PHE A 75 -4.50 9.85 -13.59
C PHE A 75 -5.24 10.23 -12.30
N ARG A 76 -4.95 9.53 -11.19
CA ARG A 76 -5.53 9.81 -9.88
C ARG A 76 -5.30 11.28 -9.53
N ASP A 77 -6.38 12.00 -9.25
CA ASP A 77 -6.35 13.44 -9.02
C ASP A 77 -5.70 14.17 -10.21
N LEU A 78 -6.48 14.45 -11.26
CA LEU A 78 -5.97 14.96 -12.54
C LEU A 78 -5.15 16.26 -12.43
N ALA A 79 -5.42 17.08 -11.42
CA ALA A 79 -4.81 18.40 -11.25
C ALA A 79 -3.27 18.37 -11.09
N PRO A 80 -2.68 17.45 -10.30
CA PRO A 80 -1.23 17.20 -10.29
C PRO A 80 -0.62 16.99 -11.69
N TYR A 81 -1.23 16.17 -12.54
CA TYR A 81 -0.73 15.90 -13.88
C TYR A 81 -0.80 17.13 -14.77
N GLN A 82 -1.91 17.88 -14.71
CA GLN A 82 -2.06 19.16 -15.43
C GLN A 82 -1.02 20.19 -14.97
N THR A 83 -0.78 20.28 -13.66
CA THR A 83 0.23 21.19 -13.12
C THR A 83 1.63 20.77 -13.58
N PHE A 84 1.91 19.47 -13.60
CA PHE A 84 3.16 18.95 -14.12
C PHE A 84 3.35 19.30 -15.60
N THR A 85 2.34 19.07 -16.45
CA THR A 85 2.45 19.30 -17.90
C THR A 85 2.46 20.77 -18.29
N ASP A 86 1.61 21.57 -17.65
CA ASP A 86 1.33 22.94 -18.11
C ASP A 86 2.28 23.97 -17.48
N VAL A 87 2.84 23.63 -16.31
CA VAL A 87 3.68 24.56 -15.52
C VAL A 87 5.08 24.00 -15.33
N MET A 88 5.23 22.82 -14.71
CA MET A 88 6.55 22.34 -14.27
C MET A 88 7.42 21.86 -15.44
N LEU A 89 6.84 21.09 -16.37
CA LEU A 89 7.57 20.47 -17.46
C LEU A 89 8.22 21.49 -18.41
N PRO A 90 7.54 22.57 -18.85
CA PRO A 90 8.16 23.61 -19.66
C PRO A 90 9.40 24.23 -19.00
N GLU A 91 9.32 24.55 -17.70
CA GLU A 91 10.44 25.12 -16.94
C GLU A 91 11.61 24.13 -16.80
N LEU A 92 11.31 22.86 -16.55
CA LEU A 92 12.31 21.80 -16.44
C LEU A 92 13.02 21.54 -17.78
N LEU A 93 12.29 21.61 -18.89
CA LEU A 93 12.87 21.43 -20.23
C LEU A 93 13.81 22.58 -20.60
N GLU A 94 13.44 23.84 -20.31
CA GLU A 94 14.32 24.97 -20.62
C GLU A 94 15.60 24.95 -19.75
N SER A 95 15.46 24.68 -18.45
CA SER A 95 16.63 24.59 -17.56
C SER A 95 17.58 23.44 -17.91
N ARG A 96 17.08 22.39 -18.57
CA ARG A 96 17.84 21.19 -18.97
C ARG A 96 18.04 21.07 -20.47
N ARG A 97 17.96 22.18 -21.21
CA ARG A 97 18.02 22.18 -22.68
C ARG A 97 19.28 21.53 -23.26
N LEU A 98 20.40 21.58 -22.54
CA LEU A 98 21.67 20.96 -22.97
C LEU A 98 21.74 19.45 -22.67
N THR A 99 21.24 19.01 -21.52
CA THR A 99 21.31 17.61 -21.10
C THR A 99 20.17 16.78 -21.67
N ARG A 100 18.99 17.39 -21.86
CA ARG A 100 17.76 16.75 -22.38
C ARG A 100 17.41 15.44 -21.69
N HIS A 101 17.60 15.41 -20.37
CA HIS A 101 17.35 14.24 -19.54
C HIS A 101 16.60 14.65 -18.26
N LEU A 102 15.50 13.97 -18.00
CA LEU A 102 14.68 14.12 -16.80
C LEU A 102 14.63 12.78 -16.06
N GLU A 103 14.85 12.84 -14.76
CA GLU A 103 14.69 11.71 -13.86
C GLU A 103 13.55 12.03 -12.91
N ILE A 104 12.52 11.18 -12.93
CA ILE A 104 11.30 11.35 -12.15
C ILE A 104 11.14 10.09 -11.32
N TRP A 105 10.91 10.26 -10.01
CA TRP A 105 10.68 9.16 -9.08
C TRP A 105 9.24 9.17 -8.59
N SER A 106 8.47 8.16 -8.98
CA SER A 106 7.17 7.85 -8.36
C SER A 106 7.42 6.99 -7.12
N ALA A 107 7.46 7.62 -5.96
CA ALA A 107 7.64 6.95 -4.68
C ALA A 107 6.31 6.31 -4.24
N ALA A 108 6.36 5.03 -3.83
CA ALA A 108 5.17 4.24 -3.51
C ALA A 108 4.19 4.07 -4.69
N CYS A 109 4.71 3.72 -5.88
CA CYS A 109 3.92 3.57 -7.11
C CYS A 109 2.85 2.46 -7.12
N SER A 110 2.77 1.64 -6.06
CA SER A 110 1.83 0.52 -5.93
C SER A 110 1.88 -0.40 -7.16
N SER A 111 0.78 -0.57 -7.91
CA SER A 111 0.74 -1.35 -9.16
C SER A 111 1.19 -0.59 -10.42
N GLY A 112 1.71 0.64 -10.26
CA GLY A 112 2.45 1.38 -11.28
C GLY A 112 1.65 2.41 -12.08
N GLN A 113 0.33 2.50 -11.90
CA GLN A 113 -0.53 3.40 -12.69
C GLN A 113 -0.07 4.85 -12.63
N GLU A 114 0.39 5.34 -11.48
CA GLU A 114 0.92 6.72 -11.36
C GLU A 114 2.16 6.92 -12.24
N ALA A 115 3.14 6.02 -12.15
CA ALA A 115 4.37 6.10 -12.94
C ALA A 115 4.08 6.04 -14.44
N TYR A 116 3.13 5.21 -14.86
CA TYR A 116 2.69 5.15 -16.25
C TYR A 116 1.87 6.38 -16.67
N SER A 117 1.00 6.91 -15.81
CA SER A 117 0.26 8.15 -16.07
C SER A 117 1.18 9.36 -16.23
N LEU A 118 2.32 9.39 -15.53
CA LEU A 118 3.33 10.44 -15.71
C LEU A 118 4.09 10.31 -17.05
N ALA A 119 4.17 9.10 -17.60
CA ALA A 119 4.89 8.83 -18.84
C ALA A 119 4.03 8.97 -20.11
N MET A 120 2.70 8.97 -19.96
CA MET A 120 1.71 9.14 -21.04
C MET A 120 1.42 10.62 -21.31
#